data_AF-A0A915KCS3-F1
#
_entry.id   AF-A0A915KCS3-F1
#
_cell.length_a   1.000
_cell.length_b   1.000
_cell.length_c   1.000
_cell.angle_alpha   90.00
_cell.angle_beta   90.00
_cell.angle_gamma   90.00
#
_symmetry.space_group_name_H-M   'P 1'
#
loop_
_entity.id
_entity.type
_entity.pdbx_description
1 polymer ?
#
loop_
_entity_poly.entity_id
_entity_poly.type
_entity_poly.pdbx_seq_one_letter_code
_entity_poly.pdbx_strand_id
1 'polypeptide(L)'
;MFQLPSESLIAACFLLVLIAPCQPCPTNRTLNNLCKCEDSFSGVILICDGAGKNFDPLQIFKILSDNKLQLGIIQQLSVQNTSLKILPGRLFDGLYVKKLDLSNNLLENVSSTAFDGLENVLQILILANNSLSDVPFEALSKNNLQSLIQLDLSGNKIRDLDSDDQEFTGLPRLTDLNLSNNKICKMKRDLFTNVKDTLLTLNLGNNCLDEVPASALRGFRQLLALHVHNNLIEELGPLQFMNMPTLNLINLAKNRIKSIHPRIEYLLPLIS
;
A
#
# COMPACT_ATOMS: atom_id res chain seq x y z
N MET A 1 -55.18 50.50 -19.18
CA MET A 1 -55.68 49.98 -17.90
C MET A 1 -55.46 48.45 -17.92
N PHE A 2 -54.47 47.98 -17.16
CA PHE A 2 -54.24 46.64 -16.60
C PHE A 2 -54.28 45.31 -17.42
N GLN A 3 -53.11 44.63 -17.36
CA GLN A 3 -52.84 43.24 -16.90
C GLN A 3 -52.59 42.03 -17.83
N LEU A 4 -51.66 41.20 -17.31
CA LEU A 4 -50.89 40.02 -17.76
C LEU A 4 -51.68 38.67 -17.78
N PRO A 5 -51.07 37.52 -18.19
CA PRO A 5 -51.69 36.39 -18.91
C PRO A 5 -51.89 35.09 -18.08
N SER A 6 -52.43 34.03 -18.70
CA SER A 6 -52.52 32.66 -18.15
C SER A 6 -52.26 31.53 -19.19
N GLU A 7 -51.11 30.88 -19.03
CA GLU A 7 -50.81 29.43 -18.98
C GLU A 7 -51.71 28.31 -19.57
N SER A 8 -51.10 27.43 -20.39
CA SER A 8 -50.69 26.02 -20.08
C SER A 8 -51.25 24.80 -20.86
N LEU A 9 -50.31 23.83 -21.00
CA LEU A 9 -50.39 22.36 -21.23
C LEU A 9 -50.41 21.81 -22.68
N ILE A 10 -49.23 21.60 -23.28
CA ILE A 10 -48.45 20.34 -23.23
C ILE A 10 -47.04 20.68 -23.73
N ALA A 11 -46.10 20.82 -22.79
CA ALA A 11 -44.70 21.11 -23.06
C ALA A 11 -43.93 19.79 -23.20
N ALA A 12 -43.22 19.66 -24.32
CA ALA A 12 -42.13 18.72 -24.48
C ALA A 12 -41.00 19.12 -23.51
N CYS A 13 -41.01 18.57 -22.30
CA CYS A 13 -39.86 18.63 -21.43
C CYS A 13 -38.79 17.67 -21.98
N PHE A 14 -37.96 18.20 -22.88
CA PHE A 14 -36.55 17.83 -22.91
C PHE A 14 -36.06 17.82 -21.47
N LEU A 15 -35.71 16.64 -20.95
CA LEU A 15 -34.94 16.54 -19.72
C LEU A 15 -33.60 17.23 -20.00
N LEU A 16 -33.51 18.49 -19.60
CA LEU A 16 -32.26 19.16 -19.28
C LEU A 16 -31.61 18.32 -18.19
N VAL A 17 -30.79 17.35 -18.59
CA VAL A 17 -29.70 16.89 -17.74
C VAL A 17 -28.84 18.13 -17.54
N LEU A 18 -29.04 18.83 -16.44
CA LEU A 18 -28.04 19.70 -15.85
C LEU A 18 -26.89 18.78 -15.38
N ILE A 19 -26.15 18.21 -16.33
CA ILE A 19 -24.78 17.81 -16.06
C ILE A 19 -23.99 19.10 -16.08
N ALA A 20 -24.03 19.77 -14.92
CA ALA A 20 -22.98 20.71 -14.57
C ALA A 20 -21.65 19.96 -14.75
N PRO A 21 -20.68 20.53 -15.49
CA PRO A 21 -19.46 19.84 -15.85
C PRO A 21 -18.73 19.41 -14.58
N CYS A 22 -18.22 18.17 -14.61
CA CYS A 22 -17.19 17.64 -13.72
C CYS A 22 -16.24 18.78 -13.28
N GLN A 23 -16.09 19.04 -11.99
CA GLN A 23 -14.86 19.66 -11.48
C GLN A 23 -14.20 18.74 -10.45
N PRO A 24 -13.53 17.68 -10.91
CA PRO A 24 -12.80 16.75 -10.07
C PRO A 24 -11.45 17.40 -9.68
N CYS A 25 -10.79 18.10 -10.61
CA CYS A 25 -9.57 18.82 -10.30
C CYS A 25 -9.78 20.26 -9.81
N PRO A 26 -9.21 20.66 -8.65
CA PRO A 26 -9.29 22.04 -8.20
C PRO A 26 -8.63 22.98 -9.21
N THR A 27 -9.29 24.09 -9.55
CA THR A 27 -8.69 25.15 -10.38
C THR A 27 -7.62 25.97 -9.63
N ASN A 28 -7.22 25.50 -8.45
CA ASN A 28 -6.22 26.14 -7.60
C ASN A 28 -4.88 26.15 -8.33
N ARG A 29 -4.44 27.36 -8.75
CA ARG A 29 -3.17 27.56 -9.45
C ARG A 29 -1.97 26.95 -8.71
N THR A 30 -2.00 26.95 -7.38
CA THR A 30 -0.91 26.42 -6.56
C THR A 30 -0.88 24.89 -6.61
N LEU A 31 -2.03 24.22 -6.59
CA LEU A 31 -2.08 22.76 -6.71
C LEU A 31 -1.62 22.32 -8.11
N ASN A 32 -2.08 23.00 -9.16
CA ASN A 32 -1.71 22.68 -10.55
C ASN A 32 -0.23 22.93 -10.86
N ASN A 33 0.46 23.74 -10.04
CA ASN A 33 1.91 23.94 -10.15
C ASN A 33 2.73 22.82 -9.49
N LEU A 34 2.12 22.04 -8.60
CA LEU A 34 2.80 21.03 -7.77
C LEU A 34 2.40 19.61 -8.14
N CYS A 35 1.17 19.45 -8.60
CA CYS A 35 0.57 18.17 -8.90
C CYS A 35 -0.15 18.28 -10.24
N LYS A 36 0.03 17.26 -11.07
CA LYS A 36 -0.89 16.99 -12.16
C LYS A 36 -2.15 16.40 -11.55
N CYS A 37 -3.30 16.97 -11.90
CA CYS A 37 -4.59 16.42 -11.52
C CYS A 37 -5.32 15.92 -12.77
N GLU A 38 -5.85 14.71 -12.69
CA GLU A 38 -6.62 14.07 -13.75
C GLU A 38 -7.98 13.59 -13.22
N ASP A 39 -9.00 13.84 -14.03
CA ASP A 39 -10.35 13.38 -13.77
C ASP A 39 -10.48 11.89 -14.11
N SER A 40 -11.08 11.12 -13.22
CA SER A 40 -11.42 9.71 -13.44
C SER A 40 -12.93 9.51 -13.24
N PHE A 41 -13.47 8.43 -13.81
CA PHE A 41 -14.90 8.09 -13.74
C PHE A 41 -15.45 8.00 -12.30
N SER A 42 -14.59 7.76 -11.31
CA SER A 42 -15.00 7.59 -9.91
C SER A 42 -14.29 8.51 -8.91
N GLY A 43 -13.55 9.51 -9.38
CA GLY A 43 -12.82 10.43 -8.51
C GLY A 43 -11.63 11.07 -9.21
N VAL A 44 -10.66 11.53 -8.43
CA VAL A 44 -9.48 12.25 -8.94
C VAL A 44 -8.21 11.43 -8.82
N ILE A 45 -7.29 11.67 -9.74
CA ILE A 45 -5.92 11.17 -9.70
C ILE A 45 -4.99 12.37 -9.56
N LEU A 46 -4.19 12.38 -8.49
CA LEU A 46 -3.25 13.44 -8.17
C LEU A 46 -1.83 12.88 -8.24
N ILE A 47 -1.03 13.38 -9.17
CA ILE A 47 0.37 12.98 -9.35
C ILE A 47 1.27 14.19 -9.10
N CYS A 48 1.90 14.19 -7.94
CA CYS A 48 2.86 15.20 -7.49
C CYS A 48 4.26 14.60 -7.59
N ASP A 49 4.93 14.85 -8.71
CA ASP A 49 6.28 14.34 -9.00
C ASP A 49 7.25 15.52 -9.21
N GLY A 50 8.47 15.39 -8.70
CA GLY A 50 9.57 16.29 -9.04
C GLY A 50 9.37 17.75 -8.59
N ALA A 51 8.71 17.96 -7.44
CA ALA A 51 8.63 19.29 -6.85
C ALA A 51 10.06 19.82 -6.62
N GLY A 52 10.38 20.98 -7.21
CA GLY A 52 11.76 21.43 -7.43
C GLY A 52 12.64 21.48 -6.18
N LYS A 53 13.97 21.58 -6.36
CA LYS A 53 15.02 21.46 -5.32
C LYS A 53 14.89 22.36 -4.07
N ASN A 54 13.94 23.29 -4.02
CA ASN A 54 13.65 24.20 -2.90
C ASN A 54 12.18 24.16 -2.43
N PHE A 55 11.45 23.09 -2.73
CA PHE A 55 10.06 22.91 -2.34
C PHE A 55 9.95 22.08 -1.05
N ASP A 56 9.12 22.51 -0.11
CA ASP A 56 8.74 21.71 1.05
C ASP A 56 7.59 20.75 0.66
N PRO A 57 7.83 19.42 0.64
CA PRO A 57 6.81 18.43 0.26
C PRO A 57 5.55 18.49 1.10
N LEU A 58 5.64 18.99 2.34
CA LEU A 58 4.50 19.09 3.24
C LEU A 58 3.46 20.10 2.76
N GLN A 59 3.84 21.05 1.90
CA GLN A 59 2.90 21.99 1.30
C GLN A 59 1.86 21.30 0.40
N ILE A 60 2.20 20.17 -0.21
CA ILE A 60 1.24 19.36 -1.00
C ILE A 60 0.07 18.98 -0.10
N PHE A 61 0.35 18.33 1.04
CA PHE A 61 -0.68 17.87 1.96
C PHE A 61 -1.46 19.03 2.58
N LYS A 62 -0.81 20.17 2.83
CA LYS A 62 -1.49 21.37 3.30
C LYS A 62 -2.53 21.86 2.29
N ILE A 63 -2.16 21.95 1.01
CA ILE A 63 -3.08 22.36 -0.07
C ILE A 63 -4.21 21.34 -0.24
N LEU A 64 -3.91 20.04 -0.19
CA LEU A 64 -4.95 19.00 -0.25
C LEU A 64 -5.95 19.15 0.91
N SER A 65 -5.45 19.36 2.13
CA SER A 65 -6.29 19.58 3.30
C SER A 65 -7.16 20.84 3.17
N ASP A 66 -6.61 21.93 2.64
CA ASP A 66 -7.33 23.18 2.41
C ASP A 66 -8.42 23.05 1.32
N ASN A 67 -8.28 22.11 0.38
CA ASN A 67 -9.23 21.88 -0.73
C ASN A 67 -10.05 20.59 -0.56
N LYS A 68 -10.02 19.93 0.61
CA LYS A 68 -10.63 18.61 0.81
C LYS A 68 -12.12 18.52 0.52
N LEU A 69 -12.86 19.62 0.67
CA LEU A 69 -14.29 19.68 0.36
C LEU A 69 -14.59 19.60 -1.14
N GLN A 70 -13.61 19.91 -2.00
CA GLN A 70 -13.75 19.92 -3.46
C GLN A 70 -13.21 18.63 -4.10
N LEU A 71 -12.20 18.01 -3.49
CA LEU A 71 -11.48 16.87 -4.06
C LEU A 71 -12.30 15.57 -4.13
N GLY A 72 -13.32 15.41 -3.28
CA GLY A 72 -14.13 14.20 -3.23
C GLY A 72 -13.28 12.94 -2.98
N ILE A 73 -13.52 11.88 -3.75
CA ILE A 73 -12.75 10.63 -3.68
C ILE A 73 -11.46 10.78 -4.49
N ILE A 74 -10.33 10.58 -3.84
CA ILE A 74 -9.01 10.53 -4.47
C ILE A 74 -8.71 9.06 -4.79
N GLN A 75 -8.87 8.69 -6.06
CA GLN A 75 -8.58 7.32 -6.51
C GLN A 75 -7.10 6.99 -6.34
N GLN A 76 -6.22 7.97 -6.63
CA GLN A 76 -4.79 7.84 -6.42
C GLN A 76 -4.19 9.18 -6.03
N LEU A 77 -3.43 9.20 -4.93
CA LEU A 77 -2.52 10.28 -4.57
C LEU A 77 -1.10 9.74 -4.65
N SER A 78 -0.30 10.29 -5.55
CA SER A 78 1.10 9.96 -5.73
C SER A 78 1.96 11.16 -5.39
N VAL A 79 2.86 11.02 -4.41
CA VAL A 79 3.84 12.03 -4.03
C VAL A 79 5.21 11.37 -4.09
N GLN A 80 5.93 11.54 -5.20
CA GLN A 80 7.19 10.84 -5.47
C GLN A 80 8.32 11.83 -5.78
N ASN A 81 9.57 11.41 -5.56
CA ASN A 81 10.77 12.20 -5.86
C ASN A 81 10.76 13.61 -5.22
N THR A 82 10.12 13.76 -4.07
CA THR A 82 9.99 15.05 -3.36
C THR A 82 11.00 15.20 -2.23
N SER A 83 11.85 14.21 -1.98
CA SER A 83 12.76 14.18 -0.82
C SER A 83 12.04 14.21 0.54
N LEU A 84 10.78 13.76 0.60
CA LEU A 84 10.01 13.66 1.85
C LEU A 84 10.72 12.69 2.81
N LYS A 85 11.13 13.20 3.98
CA LYS A 85 11.88 12.42 4.99
C LYS A 85 11.04 11.87 6.14
N ILE A 86 9.98 12.57 6.48
CA ILE A 86 9.10 12.23 7.60
C ILE A 86 7.68 12.30 7.06
N LEU A 87 6.83 11.36 7.46
CA LEU A 87 5.39 11.44 7.26
C LEU A 87 4.71 11.82 8.59
N PRO A 88 4.43 13.13 8.81
CA PRO A 88 3.71 13.61 9.99
C PRO A 88 2.33 12.97 10.17
N GLY A 89 1.80 13.08 11.38
CA GLY A 89 0.44 12.65 11.70
C GLY A 89 -0.63 13.51 11.03
N ARG A 90 -1.80 12.92 10.77
CA ARG A 90 -3.05 13.62 10.39
C ARG A 90 -2.99 14.42 9.10
N LEU A 91 -2.09 14.05 8.19
CA LEU A 91 -1.98 14.71 6.88
C LEU A 91 -3.18 14.42 5.97
N PHE A 92 -3.89 13.33 6.22
CA PHE A 92 -5.01 12.87 5.40
C PHE A 92 -6.39 13.06 6.05
N ASP A 93 -6.47 13.78 7.17
CA ASP A 93 -7.73 14.01 7.90
C ASP A 93 -8.81 14.65 7.01
N GLY A 94 -9.86 13.86 6.74
CA GLY A 94 -10.99 14.26 5.90
C GLY A 94 -10.74 14.16 4.39
N LEU A 95 -9.65 13.51 3.97
CA LEU A 95 -9.43 13.08 2.59
C LEU A 95 -9.87 11.62 2.42
N TYR A 96 -10.35 11.27 1.23
CA TYR A 96 -10.79 9.92 0.90
C TYR A 96 -9.84 9.32 -0.15
N VAL A 97 -8.67 8.83 0.30
CA VAL A 97 -7.61 8.32 -0.57
C VAL A 97 -7.69 6.80 -0.68
N LYS A 98 -7.93 6.26 -1.88
CA LYS A 98 -7.94 4.80 -2.11
C LYS A 98 -6.57 4.21 -2.37
N LYS A 99 -5.72 4.90 -3.13
CA LYS A 99 -4.32 4.51 -3.38
C LYS A 99 -3.41 5.65 -2.98
N LEU A 100 -2.50 5.38 -2.04
CA LEU A 100 -1.48 6.31 -1.60
C LEU A 100 -0.11 5.77 -2.02
N ASP A 101 0.57 6.51 -2.88
CA ASP A 101 1.90 6.21 -3.36
C ASP A 101 2.88 7.29 -2.89
N LEU A 102 3.75 6.92 -1.97
CA LEU A 102 4.83 7.75 -1.42
C LEU A 102 6.20 7.17 -1.79
N SER A 103 6.28 6.39 -2.88
CA SER A 103 7.51 5.75 -3.29
C SER A 103 8.58 6.75 -3.76
N ASN A 104 9.84 6.29 -3.80
CA ASN A 104 10.98 7.07 -4.29
C ASN A 104 11.14 8.41 -3.55
N ASN A 105 10.98 8.40 -2.23
CA ASN A 105 11.30 9.52 -1.35
C ASN A 105 12.44 9.12 -0.40
N LEU A 106 12.56 9.83 0.72
CA LEU A 106 13.60 9.62 1.73
C LEU A 106 12.97 9.29 3.09
N LEU A 107 11.78 8.69 3.11
CA LEU A 107 11.04 8.46 4.36
C LEU A 107 11.88 7.59 5.30
N GLU A 108 12.19 8.15 6.46
CA GLU A 108 12.87 7.48 7.56
C GLU A 108 11.87 7.18 8.69
N ASN A 109 10.95 8.12 8.94
CA ASN A 109 9.97 8.04 10.02
C ASN A 109 8.54 8.24 9.51
N VAL A 110 7.62 7.41 9.99
CA VAL A 110 6.18 7.53 9.76
C VAL A 110 5.50 7.67 11.11
N SER A 111 4.75 8.75 11.32
CA SER A 111 4.00 8.97 12.55
C SER A 111 3.01 7.84 12.79
N SER A 112 2.79 7.46 14.06
CA SER A 112 1.76 6.47 14.43
C SER A 112 0.32 6.89 14.07
N THR A 113 0.12 8.17 13.75
CA THR A 113 -1.15 8.75 13.28
C THR A 113 -1.08 9.25 11.84
N ALA A 114 -0.10 8.78 11.06
CA ALA A 114 0.14 9.27 9.71
C ALA A 114 -1.02 9.00 8.75
N PHE A 115 -1.78 7.91 8.97
CA PHE A 115 -2.87 7.48 8.10
C PHE A 115 -4.26 7.75 8.69
N ASP A 116 -4.36 8.59 9.73
CA ASP A 116 -5.63 8.88 10.41
C ASP A 116 -6.65 9.39 9.36
N GLY A 117 -7.90 8.91 9.46
CA GLY A 117 -8.96 9.21 8.50
C GLY A 117 -8.99 8.34 7.24
N LEU A 118 -8.00 7.47 7.03
CA LEU A 118 -7.93 6.57 5.87
C LEU A 118 -8.40 5.13 6.16
N GLU A 119 -8.88 4.86 7.37
CA GLU A 119 -9.10 3.52 7.93
C GLU A 119 -9.99 2.64 7.05
N ASN A 120 -11.06 3.23 6.51
CA ASN A 120 -12.08 2.49 5.76
C ASN A 120 -11.98 2.69 4.24
N VAL A 121 -11.01 3.46 3.75
CA VAL A 121 -10.94 3.87 2.33
C VAL A 121 -9.64 3.47 1.65
N LEU A 122 -8.51 3.46 2.36
CA LEU A 122 -7.21 3.15 1.77
C LEU A 122 -7.13 1.66 1.43
N GLN A 123 -6.88 1.36 0.17
CA GLN A 123 -6.81 0.02 -0.40
C GLN A 123 -5.38 -0.36 -0.79
N ILE A 124 -4.59 0.60 -1.26
CA ILE A 124 -3.22 0.37 -1.73
C ILE A 124 -2.31 1.40 -1.08
N LEU A 125 -1.30 0.94 -0.35
CA LEU A 125 -0.27 1.77 0.25
C LEU A 125 1.10 1.36 -0.29
N ILE A 126 1.77 2.30 -0.96
CA ILE A 126 3.10 2.10 -1.55
C ILE A 126 4.08 3.03 -0.84
N LEU A 127 5.00 2.44 -0.07
CA LEU A 127 6.11 3.10 0.61
C LEU A 127 7.47 2.63 0.06
N ALA A 128 7.47 2.08 -1.17
CA ALA A 128 8.64 1.48 -1.78
C ALA A 128 9.78 2.50 -2.03
N ASN A 129 11.03 2.03 -2.07
CA ASN A 129 12.21 2.86 -2.36
C ASN A 129 12.32 4.09 -1.46
N ASN A 130 12.27 3.87 -0.14
CA ASN A 130 12.45 4.90 0.89
C ASN A 130 13.66 4.52 1.78
N SER A 131 13.78 5.12 2.97
CA SER A 131 14.85 4.84 3.93
C SER A 131 14.34 4.26 5.25
N LEU A 132 13.17 3.61 5.25
CA LEU A 132 12.57 3.03 6.44
C LEU A 132 13.48 1.93 7.00
N SER A 133 13.81 2.03 8.29
CA SER A 133 14.65 1.05 8.97
C SER A 133 13.85 -0.06 9.67
N ASP A 134 12.54 0.13 9.80
CA ASP A 134 11.57 -0.82 10.32
C ASP A 134 10.23 -0.62 9.57
N VAL A 135 9.35 -1.62 9.64
CA VAL A 135 7.94 -1.47 9.24
C VAL A 135 7.27 -0.51 10.23
N PRO A 136 6.45 0.47 9.77
CA PRO A 136 5.77 1.39 10.67
C PRO A 136 4.55 0.71 11.34
N PHE A 137 4.78 -0.33 12.14
CA PHE A 137 3.74 -1.17 12.76
C PHE A 137 2.73 -0.36 13.54
N GLU A 138 3.15 0.64 14.32
CA GLU A 138 2.22 1.50 15.07
C GLU A 138 1.27 2.26 14.14
N ALA A 139 1.77 2.80 13.03
CA ALA A 139 0.97 3.55 12.07
C ALA A 139 -0.05 2.65 11.36
N LEU A 140 0.34 1.42 11.01
CA LEU A 140 -0.55 0.45 10.38
C LEU A 140 -1.60 -0.09 11.37
N SER A 141 -1.16 -0.45 12.57
CA SER A 141 -1.97 -1.13 13.58
C SER A 141 -2.98 -0.19 14.24
N LYS A 142 -2.57 1.01 14.68
CA LYS A 142 -3.47 1.96 15.34
C LYS A 142 -4.57 2.46 14.42
N ASN A 143 -4.25 2.58 13.13
CA ASN A 143 -5.18 3.08 12.13
C ASN A 143 -6.13 1.97 11.65
N ASN A 144 -5.83 0.70 11.98
CA ASN A 144 -6.72 -0.43 11.76
C ASN A 144 -7.31 -0.41 10.34
N LEU A 145 -6.45 -0.28 9.32
CA LEU A 145 -6.78 -0.03 7.92
C LEU A 145 -7.64 -1.17 7.33
N GLN A 146 -8.95 -1.11 7.57
CA GLN A 146 -9.97 -2.12 7.26
C GLN A 146 -10.08 -2.46 5.78
N SER A 147 -9.70 -1.51 4.92
CA SER A 147 -9.81 -1.64 3.48
C SER A 147 -8.48 -1.94 2.79
N LEU A 148 -7.36 -2.01 3.52
CA LEU A 148 -6.03 -2.17 2.90
C LEU A 148 -5.88 -3.59 2.35
N ILE A 149 -5.61 -3.67 1.04
CA ILE A 149 -5.47 -4.89 0.26
C ILE A 149 -4.00 -5.12 -0.10
N GLN A 150 -3.28 -4.05 -0.44
CA GLN A 150 -1.90 -4.12 -0.88
C GLN A 150 -1.01 -3.18 -0.06
N LEU A 151 0.09 -3.73 0.45
CA LEU A 151 1.15 -2.99 1.13
C LEU A 151 2.49 -3.27 0.48
N ASP A 152 3.10 -2.23 -0.09
CA ASP A 152 4.45 -2.30 -0.67
C ASP A 152 5.45 -1.51 0.18
N LEU A 153 6.39 -2.23 0.79
CA LEU A 153 7.49 -1.74 1.61
C LEU A 153 8.86 -2.09 0.99
N SER A 154 8.88 -2.45 -0.29
CA SER A 154 10.09 -2.91 -0.96
C SER A 154 11.15 -1.81 -1.15
N GLY A 155 12.42 -2.19 -1.27
CA GLY A 155 13.49 -1.23 -1.53
C GLY A 155 13.77 -0.27 -0.37
N ASN A 156 13.55 -0.71 0.86
CA ASN A 156 13.82 0.07 2.07
C ASN A 156 15.09 -0.46 2.77
N LYS A 157 15.28 -0.13 4.05
CA LYS A 157 16.38 -0.58 4.90
C LYS A 157 15.86 -1.37 6.11
N ILE A 158 14.69 -2.00 5.97
CA ILE A 158 14.01 -2.75 7.03
C ILE A 158 14.91 -3.91 7.43
N ARG A 159 15.20 -4.00 8.73
CA ARG A 159 16.07 -5.04 9.30
C ARG A 159 15.23 -6.23 9.81
N ASP A 160 15.78 -6.97 10.75
CA ASP A 160 15.12 -8.13 11.35
C ASP A 160 13.76 -7.76 11.96
N LEU A 161 12.80 -8.66 11.78
CA LEU A 161 11.42 -8.55 12.24
C LEU A 161 11.18 -9.55 13.38
N ASP A 162 12.04 -9.50 14.39
CA ASP A 162 12.13 -10.46 15.50
C ASP A 162 11.78 -9.88 16.89
N SER A 163 11.36 -8.61 16.96
CA SER A 163 10.97 -7.93 18.21
C SER A 163 9.50 -8.18 18.57
N ASP A 164 9.19 -8.24 19.87
CA ASP A 164 7.87 -8.67 20.37
C ASP A 164 6.72 -7.76 19.92
N ASP A 165 6.99 -6.47 19.72
CA ASP A 165 6.05 -5.41 19.30
C ASP A 165 5.77 -5.40 17.78
N GLN A 166 6.45 -6.23 16.99
CA GLN A 166 6.35 -6.26 15.54
C GLN A 166 5.29 -7.27 15.07
N GLU A 167 4.13 -6.79 14.64
CA GLU A 167 3.09 -7.66 14.10
C GLU A 167 2.22 -6.96 13.05
N PHE A 168 1.92 -7.65 11.94
CA PHE A 168 0.95 -7.17 10.96
C PHE A 168 -0.49 -7.36 11.49
N THR A 169 -0.93 -6.45 12.36
CA THR A 169 -2.30 -6.42 12.89
C THR A 169 -3.10 -5.24 12.32
N GLY A 170 -4.43 -5.30 12.45
CA GLY A 170 -5.33 -4.26 11.96
C GLY A 170 -5.47 -4.17 10.44
N LEU A 171 -5.03 -5.20 9.70
CA LEU A 171 -5.07 -5.28 8.23
C LEU A 171 -5.92 -6.47 7.73
N PRO A 172 -7.22 -6.55 8.07
CA PRO A 172 -8.04 -7.76 7.89
C PRO A 172 -8.36 -8.11 6.43
N ARG A 173 -7.93 -7.28 5.46
CA ARG A 173 -8.12 -7.50 4.03
C ARG A 173 -6.82 -7.58 3.24
N LEU A 174 -5.67 -7.60 3.93
CA LEU A 174 -4.37 -7.60 3.26
C LEU A 174 -4.18 -8.92 2.50
N THR A 175 -4.06 -8.82 1.19
CA THR A 175 -3.82 -9.95 0.28
C THR A 175 -2.39 -9.95 -0.27
N ASP A 176 -1.77 -8.78 -0.40
CA ASP A 176 -0.48 -8.64 -1.06
C ASP A 176 0.48 -7.82 -0.19
N LEU A 177 1.56 -8.47 0.24
CA LEU A 177 2.62 -7.85 1.04
C LEU A 177 3.97 -8.00 0.35
N ASN A 178 4.60 -6.86 0.03
CA ASN A 178 5.92 -6.81 -0.57
C ASN A 178 6.94 -6.22 0.40
N LEU A 179 7.84 -7.07 0.89
CA LEU A 179 8.98 -6.76 1.76
C LEU A 179 10.32 -6.98 1.04
N SER A 180 10.31 -7.13 -0.28
CA SER A 180 11.52 -7.44 -1.05
C SER A 180 12.53 -6.30 -1.04
N ASN A 181 13.81 -6.60 -1.33
CA ASN A 181 14.88 -5.59 -1.40
C ASN A 181 15.02 -4.81 -0.08
N ASN A 182 15.08 -5.54 1.03
CA ASN A 182 15.32 -5.01 2.37
C ASN A 182 16.56 -5.71 2.99
N LYS A 183 16.68 -5.69 4.31
CA LYS A 183 17.78 -6.30 5.07
C LYS A 183 17.24 -7.26 6.14
N ILE A 184 16.18 -7.99 5.80
CA ILE A 184 15.49 -8.90 6.71
C ILE A 184 16.25 -10.23 6.70
N CYS A 185 16.89 -10.60 7.80
CA CYS A 185 17.55 -11.90 7.96
C CYS A 185 16.77 -12.81 8.91
N LYS A 186 16.01 -12.23 9.86
CA LYS A 186 15.22 -12.96 10.86
C LYS A 186 13.80 -12.43 10.97
N MET A 187 12.90 -13.33 11.36
CA MET A 187 11.49 -13.04 11.62
C MET A 187 11.00 -13.86 12.81
N LYS A 188 10.17 -13.26 13.67
CA LYS A 188 9.49 -14.00 14.75
C LYS A 188 8.32 -14.83 14.24
N ARG A 189 7.94 -15.83 15.04
CA ARG A 189 6.94 -16.85 14.71
C ARG A 189 5.54 -16.28 14.44
N ASP A 190 5.16 -15.26 15.19
CA ASP A 190 3.83 -14.69 15.26
C ASP A 190 3.65 -13.43 14.41
N LEU A 191 4.69 -12.97 13.71
CA LEU A 191 4.71 -11.76 12.87
C LEU A 191 3.50 -11.63 11.91
N PHE A 192 3.05 -12.75 11.33
CA PHE A 192 1.96 -12.79 10.36
C PHE A 192 0.65 -13.37 10.91
N THR A 193 0.51 -13.60 12.21
CA THR A 193 -0.62 -14.35 12.80
C THR A 193 -1.98 -13.79 12.35
N ASN A 194 -2.13 -12.47 12.34
CA ASN A 194 -3.38 -11.79 12.00
C ASN A 194 -3.67 -11.67 10.49
N VAL A 195 -2.75 -12.06 9.61
CA VAL A 195 -2.92 -11.99 8.14
C VAL A 195 -2.80 -13.36 7.45
N LYS A 196 -2.60 -14.45 8.20
CA LYS A 196 -2.44 -15.81 7.65
C LYS A 196 -3.65 -16.33 6.88
N ASP A 197 -4.83 -15.84 7.22
CA ASP A 197 -6.10 -16.24 6.61
C ASP A 197 -6.49 -15.38 5.40
N THR A 198 -5.73 -14.31 5.10
CA THR A 198 -6.07 -13.34 4.04
C THR A 198 -4.98 -13.19 2.99
N LEU A 199 -3.70 -13.34 3.37
CA LEU A 199 -2.58 -13.10 2.47
C LEU A 199 -2.54 -14.13 1.33
N LEU A 200 -2.46 -13.64 0.10
CA LEU A 200 -2.35 -14.42 -1.14
C LEU A 200 -0.91 -14.41 -1.68
N THR A 201 -0.24 -13.26 -1.58
CA THR A 201 1.13 -13.08 -2.08
C THR A 201 2.02 -12.49 -0.99
N LEU A 202 3.16 -13.16 -0.74
CA LEU A 202 4.22 -12.66 0.13
C LEU A 202 5.53 -12.60 -0.63
N ASN A 203 6.12 -11.41 -0.71
CA ASN A 203 7.43 -11.23 -1.33
C ASN A 203 8.50 -10.82 -0.32
N LEU A 204 9.46 -11.71 -0.10
CA LEU A 204 10.65 -11.58 0.75
C LEU A 204 11.94 -11.68 -0.08
N GLY A 205 11.87 -11.57 -1.41
CA GLY A 205 13.02 -11.68 -2.28
C GLY A 205 14.06 -10.57 -2.07
N ASN A 206 15.31 -10.81 -2.45
CA ASN A 206 16.42 -9.85 -2.26
C ASN A 206 16.56 -9.38 -0.80
N ASN A 207 16.63 -10.32 0.13
CA ASN A 207 16.90 -10.08 1.55
C ASN A 207 18.17 -10.87 1.95
N CYS A 208 18.33 -11.19 3.23
CA CYS A 208 19.49 -11.93 3.77
C CYS A 208 19.09 -13.21 4.50
N LEU A 209 17.96 -13.81 4.12
CA LEU A 209 17.49 -15.06 4.73
C LEU A 209 18.45 -16.21 4.43
N ASP A 210 19.00 -16.84 5.45
CA ASP A 210 19.84 -18.03 5.37
C ASP A 210 19.03 -19.34 5.43
N GLU A 211 17.78 -19.27 5.89
CA GLU A 211 16.79 -20.33 5.83
C GLU A 211 15.40 -19.79 5.47
N VAL A 212 14.51 -20.67 5.00
CA VAL A 212 13.08 -20.33 4.92
C VAL A 212 12.54 -20.20 6.36
N PRO A 213 11.93 -19.06 6.74
CA PRO A 213 11.49 -18.77 8.10
C PRO A 213 10.20 -19.55 8.45
N ALA A 214 10.34 -20.87 8.58
CA ALA A 214 9.24 -21.83 8.70
C ALA A 214 8.30 -21.52 9.87
N SER A 215 8.84 -21.02 10.98
CA SER A 215 8.06 -20.66 12.18
C SER A 215 7.07 -19.52 11.88
N ALA A 216 7.52 -18.48 11.17
CA ALA A 216 6.70 -17.34 10.77
C ALA A 216 5.67 -17.74 9.70
N LEU A 217 6.08 -18.54 8.71
CA LEU A 217 5.27 -18.87 7.54
C LEU A 217 4.27 -20.02 7.75
N ARG A 218 4.46 -20.85 8.77
CA ARG A 218 3.57 -21.99 9.00
C ARG A 218 2.11 -21.53 9.15
N GLY A 219 1.22 -22.17 8.40
CA GLY A 219 -0.24 -22.01 8.56
C GLY A 219 -0.89 -20.91 7.73
N PHE A 220 -0.22 -20.35 6.73
CA PHE A 220 -0.89 -19.52 5.72
C PHE A 220 -1.95 -20.33 4.97
N ARG A 221 -3.24 -19.98 5.13
CA ARG A 221 -4.34 -20.78 4.58
C ARG A 221 -4.73 -20.41 3.15
N GLN A 222 -4.39 -19.20 2.72
CA GLN A 222 -4.77 -18.65 1.42
C GLN A 222 -3.56 -18.28 0.55
N LEU A 223 -2.33 -18.43 1.06
CA LEU A 223 -1.14 -18.00 0.33
C LEU A 223 -0.98 -18.85 -0.95
N LEU A 224 -0.96 -18.16 -2.09
CA LEU A 224 -0.81 -18.73 -3.43
C LEU A 224 0.65 -18.65 -3.89
N ALA A 225 1.32 -17.54 -3.59
CA ALA A 225 2.67 -17.25 -4.06
C ALA A 225 3.58 -16.77 -2.92
N LEU A 226 4.69 -17.49 -2.74
CA LEU A 226 5.77 -17.11 -1.85
C LEU A 226 7.03 -16.84 -2.66
N HIS A 227 7.55 -15.62 -2.55
CA HIS A 227 8.81 -15.23 -3.19
C HIS A 227 9.90 -15.08 -2.14
N VAL A 228 10.94 -15.92 -2.23
CA VAL A 228 12.13 -15.89 -1.38
C VAL A 228 13.42 -15.91 -2.22
N HIS A 229 13.32 -15.48 -3.47
CA HIS A 229 14.43 -15.47 -4.43
C HIS A 229 15.55 -14.51 -4.01
N ASN A 230 16.77 -14.75 -4.49
CA ASN A 230 17.95 -13.94 -4.20
C ASN A 230 18.15 -13.69 -2.70
N ASN A 231 18.06 -14.76 -1.93
CA ASN A 231 18.45 -14.83 -0.52
C ASN A 231 19.68 -15.75 -0.39
N LEU A 232 19.99 -16.20 0.82
CA LEU A 232 21.16 -17.00 1.16
C LEU A 232 20.77 -18.44 1.55
N ILE A 233 19.58 -18.91 1.18
CA ILE A 233 19.02 -20.19 1.62
C ILE A 233 19.87 -21.34 1.08
N GLU A 234 20.39 -22.18 1.99
CA GLU A 234 21.26 -23.32 1.62
C GLU A 234 20.54 -24.67 1.61
N GLU A 235 19.51 -24.84 2.45
CA GLU A 235 18.85 -26.12 2.62
C GLU A 235 17.34 -25.96 2.71
N LEU A 236 16.62 -26.92 2.11
CA LEU A 236 15.18 -27.00 2.25
C LEU A 236 14.78 -28.17 3.16
N GLY A 237 14.43 -27.86 4.39
CA GLY A 237 14.07 -28.83 5.43
C GLY A 237 12.62 -29.34 5.35
N PRO A 238 12.28 -30.41 6.10
CA PRO A 238 11.00 -31.12 6.00
C PRO A 238 9.76 -30.33 6.43
N LEU A 239 9.94 -29.20 7.14
CA LEU A 239 8.85 -28.46 7.80
C LEU A 239 8.62 -27.05 7.25
N GLN A 240 9.40 -26.61 6.25
CA GLN A 240 9.45 -25.21 5.83
C GLN A 240 8.13 -24.68 5.23
N PHE A 241 7.34 -25.54 4.61
CA PHE A 241 6.08 -25.18 3.95
C PHE A 241 4.85 -25.87 4.59
N MET A 242 4.94 -26.16 5.88
CA MET A 242 3.88 -26.88 6.61
C MET A 242 2.59 -26.09 6.70
N ASN A 243 1.46 -26.77 6.47
CA ASN A 243 0.10 -26.24 6.57
C ASN A 243 -0.16 -25.05 5.64
N MET A 244 0.31 -25.12 4.40
CA MET A 244 0.08 -24.11 3.35
C MET A 244 -0.65 -24.75 2.16
N PRO A 245 -1.95 -25.08 2.29
CA PRO A 245 -2.66 -25.96 1.35
C PRO A 245 -2.92 -25.36 -0.03
N THR A 246 -2.86 -24.03 -0.16
CA THR A 246 -3.15 -23.29 -1.40
C THR A 246 -1.90 -22.86 -2.15
N LEU A 247 -0.71 -23.16 -1.62
CA LEU A 247 0.54 -22.68 -2.17
C LEU A 247 0.78 -23.30 -3.53
N ASN A 248 0.90 -22.46 -4.56
CA ASN A 248 1.03 -22.86 -5.96
C ASN A 248 2.34 -22.37 -6.59
N LEU A 249 3.02 -21.42 -5.96
CA LEU A 249 4.28 -20.87 -6.46
C LEU A 249 5.23 -20.61 -5.29
N ILE A 250 6.45 -21.12 -5.42
CA ILE A 250 7.57 -20.86 -4.53
C ILE A 250 8.75 -20.39 -5.38
N ASN A 251 9.04 -19.10 -5.39
CA ASN A 251 10.19 -18.60 -6.12
C ASN A 251 11.44 -18.64 -5.22
N LEU A 252 12.34 -19.59 -5.49
CA LEU A 252 13.61 -19.82 -4.79
C LEU A 252 14.83 -19.49 -5.67
N ALA A 253 14.62 -18.95 -6.87
CA ALA A 253 15.68 -18.58 -7.78
C ALA A 253 16.80 -17.77 -7.10
N LYS A 254 18.05 -18.00 -7.51
CA LYS A 254 19.23 -17.27 -7.00
C LYS A 254 19.47 -17.41 -5.49
N ASN A 255 19.06 -18.51 -4.88
CA ASN A 255 19.53 -18.94 -3.55
C ASN A 255 20.80 -19.80 -3.66
N ARG A 256 21.23 -20.41 -2.55
CA ARG A 256 22.43 -21.25 -2.43
C ARG A 256 22.09 -22.71 -2.13
N ILE A 257 20.94 -23.18 -2.62
CA ILE A 257 20.37 -24.47 -2.24
C ILE A 257 21.29 -25.61 -2.67
N LYS A 258 21.77 -26.38 -1.69
CA LYS A 258 22.63 -27.57 -1.86
C LYS A 258 21.87 -28.86 -1.61
N SER A 259 20.84 -28.82 -0.76
CA SER A 259 20.08 -30.00 -0.35
C SER A 259 18.58 -29.70 -0.24
N ILE A 260 17.77 -30.68 -0.63
CA ILE A 260 16.31 -30.65 -0.52
C ILE A 260 15.90 -31.92 0.22
N HIS A 261 15.18 -31.79 1.31
CA HIS A 261 14.73 -32.94 2.09
C HIS A 261 13.64 -33.72 1.32
N PRO A 262 13.66 -35.07 1.28
CA PRO A 262 12.71 -35.86 0.49
C PRO A 262 11.22 -35.56 0.74
N ARG A 263 10.88 -35.22 1.99
CA ARG A 263 9.51 -34.85 2.40
C ARG A 263 8.91 -33.67 1.63
N ILE A 264 9.72 -32.78 1.04
CA ILE A 264 9.24 -31.61 0.28
C ILE A 264 9.44 -31.76 -1.23
N GLU A 265 9.88 -32.92 -1.73
CA GLU A 265 10.06 -33.16 -3.17
C GLU A 265 8.75 -33.01 -3.96
N TYR A 266 7.60 -33.26 -3.33
CA TYR A 266 6.29 -33.05 -3.95
C TYR A 266 6.01 -31.58 -4.30
N LEU A 267 6.75 -30.63 -3.72
CA LEU A 267 6.65 -29.20 -4.02
C LEU A 267 7.56 -28.76 -5.16
N LEU A 268 8.46 -29.62 -5.67
CA LEU A 268 9.38 -29.28 -6.76
C LEU A 268 8.70 -28.65 -7.99
N PRO A 269 7.49 -29.09 -8.43
CA PRO A 269 6.80 -28.45 -9.56
C PRO A 269 6.38 -26.99 -9.29
N LEU A 270 6.27 -26.60 -8.02
CA LEU A 270 5.92 -25.24 -7.59
C LEU A 270 7.15 -24.34 -7.47
N ILE A 271 8.35 -24.92 -7.47
CA ILE A 271 9.60 -24.21 -7.26
C ILE A 271 10.12 -23.65 -8.57
N SER A 272 10.27 -22.33 -8.63
CA SER A 272 10.93 -21.58 -9.71
C SER A 272 12.26 -20.99 -9.29
#